data_AF-A0A7V1LGD5-F1
#
_entry.id   AF-A0A7V1LGD5-F1
#
_cell.length_a   1.000
_cell.length_b   1.000
_cell.length_c   1.000
_cell.angle_alpha   90.00
_cell.angle_beta   90.00
_cell.angle_gamma   90.00
#
_symmetry.space_group_name_H-M   'P 1'
#
loop_
_entity.id
_entity.type
_entity.pdbx_description
1 polymer ?
#
loop_
_entity_poly.entity_id
_entity_poly.type
_entity_poly.pdbx_seq_one_letter_code
_entity_poly.pdbx_strand_id
1 'polypeptide(L)' 'MKLAKINISEKLSLFSEYWNPKIVGELNGQHVKLAKFKGKFIWHKHENEDEMFYVLNG' A
#
# COMPACT_ATOMS: atom_id res chain seq x y z
N MET A 1 10.35 -0.60 23.08
CA MET A 1 9.43 0.17 22.22
C MET A 1 8.25 -0.73 21.90
N LYS A 2 7.01 -0.34 22.23
CA LYS A 2 5.85 -1.20 21.95
C LYS A 2 5.53 -1.07 20.46
N LEU A 3 5.76 -2.13 19.68
CA LEU A 3 5.32 -2.20 18.28
C LEU A 3 3.80 -2.02 18.26
N ALA A 4 3.34 -0.87 17.75
CA ALA A 4 1.92 -0.61 17.58
C ALA A 4 1.44 -1.45 16.39
N LYS A 5 0.47 -2.33 16.62
CA LYS A 5 -0.19 -3.07 15.54
C LYS A 5 -0.86 -2.08 14.59
N ILE A 6 -0.71 -2.32 13.29
CA ILE A 6 -1.41 -1.54 12.27
C ILE A 6 -2.70 -2.25 11.93
N ASN A 7 -3.84 -1.62 12.22
CA ASN A 7 -5.14 -2.09 11.77
C ASN A 7 -5.39 -1.60 10.34
N ILE A 8 -5.37 -2.54 9.38
CA ILE A 8 -5.51 -2.23 7.95
C ILE A 8 -6.86 -1.56 7.64
N SER A 9 -7.97 -2.08 8.18
CA SER A 9 -9.31 -1.51 7.94
C SER A 9 -9.43 -0.10 8.49
N GLU A 10 -8.89 0.15 9.68
CA GLU A 10 -8.87 1.49 10.26
C GLU A 10 -8.08 2.45 9.35
N LYS A 11 -6.86 2.08 8.93
CA LYS A 11 -6.06 2.94 8.04
C LYS A 11 -6.70 3.18 6.68
N LEU A 12 -7.37 2.19 6.10
CA LEU A 12 -8.10 2.34 4.84
C LEU A 12 -9.33 3.26 4.97
N SER A 13 -9.90 3.42 6.17
CA SER A 13 -11.01 4.34 6.41
C SER A 13 -10.60 5.82 6.43
N LEU A 14 -9.30 6.10 6.63
CA LEU A 14 -8.78 7.47 6.76
C LEU A 14 -8.60 8.19 5.41
N PHE A 15 -8.74 7.49 4.28
CA PHE A 15 -8.57 8.07 2.95
C PHE A 15 -9.52 7.43 1.95
N SER A 16 -9.86 8.14 0.87
CA SER A 16 -10.82 7.68 -0.15
C SER A 16 -10.29 7.78 -1.58
N GLU A 17 -9.13 8.40 -1.75
CA GLU A 17 -8.48 8.66 -3.01
C GLU A 17 -7.99 7.34 -3.64
N TYR A 18 -8.12 7.27 -4.97
CA TYR A 18 -7.61 6.16 -5.76
C TYR A 18 -6.22 6.49 -6.30
N TRP A 19 -5.40 5.46 -6.53
CA TRP A 19 -4.05 5.57 -7.08
C TRP A 19 -3.11 6.48 -6.26
N ASN A 20 -3.37 6.61 -4.96
CA ASN A 20 -2.56 7.38 -4.02
C ASN A 20 -2.08 6.49 -2.86
N PRO A 21 -0.96 5.76 -3.02
CA PRO A 21 -0.45 4.86 -1.98
C PRO A 21 -0.03 5.63 -0.72
N LYS A 22 -0.43 5.13 0.46
CA LYS A 22 -0.02 5.65 1.76
C LYS A 22 0.94 4.66 2.43
N ILE A 23 2.12 5.13 2.83
CA ILE A 23 3.06 4.31 3.62
C ILE A 23 2.48 4.14 5.02
N VAL A 24 2.34 2.89 5.47
CA VAL A 24 1.82 2.55 6.80
C VAL A 24 2.87 1.91 7.69
N GLY A 25 3.99 1.47 7.12
CA GLY A 25 5.11 0.94 7.88
C GLY A 25 6.34 0.74 7.01
N GLU A 26 7.44 0.44 7.68
CA GLU A 26 8.74 0.16 7.08
C GLU A 26 9.29 -1.14 7.65
N LEU A 27 9.96 -1.93 6.83
CA LEU A 27 10.60 -3.17 7.23
C LEU A 27 11.82 -3.37 6.35
N ASN A 28 13.02 -3.47 6.94
CA ASN A 28 14.26 -3.80 6.23
C ASN A 28 14.53 -2.96 4.95
N GLY A 29 14.15 -1.68 4.96
CA GLY A 29 14.30 -0.77 3.83
C GLY A 29 13.17 -0.81 2.79
N GLN A 30 12.15 -1.66 2.99
CA GLN A 30 10.92 -1.67 2.19
C GLN A 30 9.81 -0.86 2.87
N HIS A 31 8.93 -0.30 2.04
CA HIS A 31 7.69 0.33 2.49
C HIS A 31 6.51 -0.62 2.35
N VAL A 32 5.71 -0.74 3.42
CA VAL A 32 4.37 -1.33 3.35
C VAL A 32 3.39 -0.21 3.04
N LYS A 33 2.66 -0.34 1.92
CA LYS A 33 1.75 0.69 1.43
C LYS A 33 0.31 0.17 1.39
N LEU A 34 -0.64 1.04 1.67
CA LEU A 34 -2.06 0.81 1.40
C LEU A 34 -2.52 1.73 0.26
N ALA A 35 -3.25 1.17 -0.70
CA ALA A 35 -3.78 1.90 -1.84
C ALA A 35 -5.17 1.38 -2.22
N LYS A 36 -5.98 2.25 -2.83
CA LYS A 36 -7.25 1.89 -3.48
C LYS A 36 -7.06 2.06 -4.98
N PHE A 37 -7.49 1.08 -5.77
CA PHE A 37 -7.38 1.11 -7.23
C PHE A 37 -8.75 1.21 -7.88
N LYS A 38 -8.83 1.94 -9.00
CA LYS A 38 -10.07 2.06 -9.78
C LYS A 38 -9.76 2.32 -11.24
N GLY A 39 -10.33 1.50 -12.11
CA GLY A 39 -10.12 1.61 -13.55
C GLY A 39 -8.72 1.16 -13.97
N LYS A 40 -8.24 1.72 -15.08
CA LYS A 40 -6.96 1.33 -15.69
C LYS A 40 -5.81 2.11 -15.09
N PHE A 41 -4.65 1.48 -15.03
CA PHE A 41 -3.37 2.13 -14.78
C PHE A 41 -2.52 2.14 -16.05
N ILE A 42 -1.41 2.87 -16.02
CA ILE A 42 -0.46 2.90 -17.13
C ILE A 42 0.45 1.67 -17.10
N TRP A 43 0.91 1.25 -18.27
CA TRP A 43 1.99 0.29 -18.38
C TRP A 43 3.29 0.91 -17.86
N HIS A 44 3.95 0.22 -16.94
CA HIS A 44 5.22 0.65 -16.35
C HIS A 44 5.97 -0.59 -15.83
N LYS A 45 7.25 -0.40 -15.49
CA LYS A 45 8.08 -1.40 -14.82
C LYS A 45 9.00 -0.72 -13.81
N HIS A 46 9.45 -1.51 -12.85
CA HIS A 46 10.53 -1.17 -11.95
C HIS A 46 11.78 -1.91 -12.40
N GLU A 47 12.89 -1.21 -12.64
CA GLU A 47 14.11 -1.83 -13.19
C GLU A 47 14.89 -2.65 -12.15
N ASN A 48 14.79 -2.25 -10.87
CA ASN A 48 15.71 -2.70 -9.82
C ASN A 48 15.01 -3.33 -8.62
N GLU A 49 13.69 -3.45 -8.66
CA GLU A 49 12.89 -3.94 -7.54
C GLU A 49 11.68 -4.72 -8.04
N ASP A 50 11.33 -5.77 -7.30
CA ASP A 50 10.03 -6.41 -7.41
C ASP A 50 9.01 -5.61 -6.59
N GLU A 51 7.77 -5.52 -7.06
CA GLU A 51 6.66 -4.97 -6.29
C GLU A 51 5.62 -6.07 -6.00
N MET A 52 5.39 -6.33 -4.71
CA MET A 52 4.43 -7.32 -4.25
C MET A 52 3.06 -6.67 -4.06
N PHE A 53 2.03 -7.27 -4.66
CA PHE A 53 0.64 -6.88 -4.48
C PHE A 53 -0.10 -7.92 -3.64
N TYR A 54 -0.67 -7.48 -2.53
CA TYR A 54 -1.57 -8.27 -1.71
C TYR A 54 -3.00 -7.70 -1.77
N VAL A 55 -3.89 -8.41 -2.45
CA VAL A 55 -5.27 -7.97 -2.65
C VAL A 55 -6.10 -8.27 -1.41
N LEU A 56 -6.57 -7.22 -0.74
CA LEU A 56 -7.39 -7.33 0.46
C LEU A 56 -8.89 -7.46 0.14
N ASN A 57 -9.34 -6.78 -0.89
CA ASN A 57 -10.73 -6.71 -1.32
C ASN A 57 -10.79 -6.28 -2.79
N GLY A 58 -11.83 -6.70 -3.49
CA GLY A 58 -12.12 -6.37 -4.89
C GLY A 58 -13.61 -6.42 -5.15
#